data_AF-A0A537N501-F1
#
_entry.id   AF-A0A537N501-F1
#
_cell.length_a   1.000
_cell.length_b   1.000
_cell.length_c   1.000
_cell.angle_alpha   90.00
_cell.angle_beta   90.00
_cell.angle_gamma   90.00
#
_symmetry.space_group_name_H-M   'P 1'
#
loop_
_entity.id
_entity.type
_entity.pdbx_description
1 polymer ?
#
loop_
_entity_poly.entity_id
_entity_poly.type
_entity_poly.pdbx_seq_one_letter_code
_entity_poly.pdbx_strand_id
1 'polypeptide(L)'
;MRVADMAGALDFLTKRPDVIKGGIGMIGHSHGASTTMRSLQKAFDLKARGLSGGVAYYPGCTPAFNAGIDLPLLILIGEKDDWTPAEACHRLQPDRPELVDAVYYPKAYHSFDAKLADRNVPGVPGKTHHLAYDPVAAPDAEARTRAFFDKLLKR
;
A
#
# COMPACT_ATOMS: atom_id res chain seq x y z
N MET A 1 -12.85 9.48 6.80
CA MET A 1 -12.71 10.31 5.57
C MET A 1 -12.10 9.49 4.45
N ARG A 2 -10.81 9.12 4.53
CA ARG A 2 -10.07 8.13 3.66
C ARG A 2 -10.89 7.10 2.88
N VAL A 3 -11.45 6.17 3.64
CA VAL A 3 -12.02 4.93 3.09
C VAL A 3 -13.37 5.18 2.41
N ALA A 4 -14.11 6.21 2.83
CA ALA A 4 -15.36 6.58 2.19
C ALA A 4 -15.14 7.11 0.77
N ASP A 5 -14.06 7.88 0.56
CA ASP A 5 -13.67 8.35 -0.77
C ASP A 5 -13.31 7.16 -1.68
N MET A 6 -12.70 6.11 -1.12
CA MET A 6 -12.41 4.87 -1.85
C MET A 6 -13.70 4.12 -2.22
N ALA A 7 -14.70 4.09 -1.35
CA ALA A 7 -16.01 3.54 -1.68
C ALA A 7 -16.65 4.29 -2.87
N GLY A 8 -16.60 5.63 -2.87
CA GLY A 8 -17.07 6.44 -3.99
C GLY A 8 -16.28 6.21 -5.29
N ALA A 9 -14.96 6.03 -5.20
CA ALA A 9 -14.13 5.70 -6.37
C ALA A 9 -14.50 4.33 -6.96
N LEU A 10 -14.75 3.31 -6.12
CA LEU A 10 -15.21 1.98 -6.56
C LEU A 10 -16.60 2.06 -7.22
N ASP A 11 -17.53 2.82 -6.64
CA ASP A 11 -18.86 3.05 -7.21
C ASP A 11 -18.80 3.73 -8.58
N PHE A 12 -17.83 4.62 -8.78
CA PHE A 12 -17.59 5.24 -10.07
C PHE A 12 -16.99 4.26 -11.08
N LEU A 13 -15.92 3.54 -10.68
CA LEU A 13 -15.22 2.59 -11.55
C LEU A 13 -16.13 1.44 -12.00
N THR A 14 -17.01 0.93 -11.13
CA THR A 14 -17.93 -0.16 -11.47
C THR A 14 -18.98 0.22 -12.54
N LYS A 15 -19.18 1.52 -12.80
CA LYS A 15 -20.06 2.05 -13.85
C LYS A 15 -19.36 2.23 -15.19
N ARG A 16 -18.03 2.15 -15.23
CA ARG A 16 -17.26 2.33 -16.45
C ARG A 16 -17.32 1.06 -17.33
N PRO A 17 -17.56 1.19 -18.64
CA PRO A 17 -17.64 0.04 -19.55
C PRO A 17 -16.27 -0.62 -19.80
N ASP A 18 -15.17 0.10 -19.56
CA ASP A 18 -13.79 -0.38 -19.75
C ASP A 18 -13.17 -1.00 -18.48
N VAL A 19 -13.96 -1.19 -17.41
CA VAL A 19 -13.49 -1.76 -16.14
C VAL A 19 -14.14 -3.13 -15.91
N ILE A 20 -13.31 -4.12 -15.53
CA ILE A 20 -13.79 -5.44 -15.10
C ILE A 20 -14.45 -5.30 -13.72
N LYS A 21 -15.77 -5.49 -13.69
CA LYS A 21 -16.54 -5.42 -12.44
C LYS A 21 -16.07 -6.47 -11.44
N GLY A 22 -15.84 -6.05 -10.20
CA GLY A 22 -15.38 -6.94 -9.13
C GLY A 22 -13.90 -7.34 -9.21
N GLY A 23 -13.14 -6.74 -10.14
CA GLY A 23 -11.71 -6.98 -10.34
C GLY A 23 -10.88 -5.71 -10.20
N ILE A 24 -11.14 -4.89 -9.18
CA ILE A 24 -10.43 -3.62 -8.97
C ILE A 24 -9.32 -3.82 -7.95
N GLY A 25 -8.08 -3.53 -8.35
CA GLY A 25 -6.92 -3.43 -7.47
C GLY A 25 -6.64 -2.00 -7.04
N MET A 26 -6.07 -1.83 -5.85
CA MET A 26 -5.66 -0.52 -5.32
C MET A 26 -4.15 -0.43 -5.14
N ILE A 27 -3.53 0.66 -5.57
CA ILE A 27 -2.13 0.98 -5.26
C ILE A 27 -2.10 2.28 -4.48
N GLY A 28 -1.42 2.28 -3.34
CA GLY A 28 -1.21 3.48 -2.54
C GLY A 28 0.24 3.66 -2.17
N HIS A 29 0.65 4.92 -2.05
CA HIS A 29 2.00 5.33 -1.66
C HIS A 29 1.92 6.18 -0.39
N SER A 30 2.83 5.97 0.57
CA SER A 30 2.89 6.72 1.84
C SER A 30 1.53 6.76 2.54
N HIS A 31 0.93 7.93 2.65
CA HIS A 31 -0.41 8.08 3.23
C HIS A 31 -1.51 7.35 2.46
N GLY A 32 -1.38 7.27 1.14
CA GLY A 32 -2.25 6.47 0.28
C GLY A 32 -2.06 4.98 0.53
N ALA A 33 -0.86 4.54 0.91
CA ALA A 33 -0.57 3.16 1.28
C ALA A 33 -1.26 2.79 2.61
N SER A 34 -1.20 3.65 3.64
CA SER A 34 -1.99 3.45 4.86
C SER A 34 -3.51 3.49 4.59
N THR A 35 -3.95 4.28 3.62
CA THR A 35 -5.36 4.26 3.18
C THR A 35 -5.70 2.95 2.49
N THR A 36 -4.81 2.42 1.66
CA THR A 36 -4.95 1.11 1.00
C THR A 36 -5.12 0.02 2.06
N MET A 37 -4.22 -0.05 3.05
CA MET A 37 -4.33 -1.03 4.13
C MET A 37 -5.68 -0.95 4.84
N ARG A 38 -6.14 0.26 5.19
CA ARG A 38 -7.47 0.45 5.81
C ARG A 38 -8.62 0.01 4.91
N SER A 39 -8.56 0.32 3.62
CA SER A 39 -9.57 -0.06 2.64
C SER A 39 -9.75 -1.58 2.47
N LEU A 40 -8.73 -2.37 2.82
CA LEU A 40 -8.77 -3.83 2.76
C LEU A 40 -9.35 -4.47 4.03
N GLN A 41 -9.75 -3.68 5.03
CA GLN A 41 -10.28 -4.22 6.28
C GLN A 41 -11.75 -4.63 6.14
N LYS A 42 -12.08 -5.76 6.79
CA LYS A 42 -13.45 -6.30 6.83
C LYS A 42 -14.50 -5.28 7.29
N ALA A 43 -14.13 -4.42 8.25
CA ALA A 43 -15.01 -3.41 8.82
C ALA A 43 -15.57 -2.40 7.79
N PHE A 44 -14.90 -2.21 6.65
CA PHE A 44 -15.35 -1.30 5.59
C PHE A 44 -16.03 -2.00 4.41
N ASP A 45 -15.91 -3.34 4.33
CA ASP A 45 -16.54 -4.20 3.32
C ASP A 45 -16.45 -3.65 1.87
N LEU A 46 -15.31 -3.10 1.49
CA LEU A 46 -15.11 -2.61 0.12
C LEU A 46 -15.05 -3.74 -0.92
N LYS A 47 -14.94 -4.99 -0.46
CA LYS A 47 -15.10 -6.18 -1.29
C LYS A 47 -16.47 -6.21 -1.97
N ALA A 48 -17.54 -5.86 -1.24
CA ALA A 48 -18.89 -5.76 -1.80
C ALA A 48 -19.01 -4.72 -2.92
N ARG A 49 -18.08 -3.75 -2.97
CA ARG A 49 -17.97 -2.71 -4.00
C ARG A 49 -16.96 -3.07 -5.10
N GLY A 50 -16.42 -4.29 -5.08
CA GLY A 50 -15.56 -4.84 -6.13
C GLY A 50 -14.06 -4.62 -5.94
N LEU A 51 -13.61 -4.22 -4.74
CA LEU A 51 -12.20 -4.22 -4.39
C LEU A 51 -11.71 -5.66 -4.20
N SER A 52 -10.64 -6.03 -4.89
CA SER A 52 -10.08 -7.40 -4.86
C SER A 52 -8.83 -7.51 -4.00
N GLY A 53 -8.11 -6.41 -3.77
CA GLY A 53 -6.85 -6.39 -3.01
C GLY A 53 -6.03 -5.12 -3.31
N GLY A 54 -4.85 -4.99 -2.71
CA GLY A 54 -4.02 -3.81 -2.96
C GLY A 54 -2.55 -3.93 -2.61
N VAL A 55 -1.78 -2.96 -3.10
CA VAL A 55 -0.34 -2.81 -2.85
C VAL A 55 -0.09 -1.49 -2.12
N ALA A 56 0.64 -1.58 -1.01
CA ALA A 56 0.97 -0.49 -0.12
C ALA A 56 2.48 -0.22 -0.17
N TYR A 57 2.87 0.87 -0.83
CA TYR A 57 4.25 1.35 -0.88
C TYR A 57 4.55 2.23 0.34
N TYR A 58 5.51 1.80 1.16
CA TYR A 58 6.00 2.47 2.38
C TYR A 58 4.87 3.03 3.26
N PRO A 59 3.94 2.17 3.75
CA PRO A 59 2.84 2.61 4.59
C PRO A 59 3.28 2.86 6.04
N GLY A 60 2.51 3.68 6.75
CA GLY A 60 2.47 3.61 8.21
C GLY A 60 1.69 2.37 8.67
N CYS A 61 2.39 1.36 9.19
CA CYS A 61 1.83 0.08 9.66
C CYS A 61 1.35 0.07 11.12
N THR A 62 0.93 1.20 11.69
CA THR A 62 0.48 1.28 13.09
C THR A 62 -0.55 0.18 13.42
N PRO A 63 -0.26 -0.78 14.31
CA PRO A 63 -1.10 -1.97 14.51
C PRO A 63 -2.55 -1.65 14.88
N ALA A 64 -2.77 -0.65 15.74
CA ALA A 64 -4.10 -0.19 16.16
C ALA A 64 -4.99 0.28 15.01
N PHE A 65 -4.42 0.63 13.85
CA PHE A 65 -5.16 1.13 12.70
C PHE A 65 -5.23 0.14 11.54
N ASN A 66 -4.53 -0.99 11.63
CA ASN A 66 -4.32 -1.93 10.54
C ASN A 66 -4.73 -3.37 10.91
N ALA A 67 -5.64 -3.53 11.88
CA ALA A 67 -6.25 -4.82 12.22
C ALA A 67 -7.37 -5.20 11.24
N GLY A 68 -7.72 -6.47 11.14
CA GLY A 68 -8.88 -6.94 10.37
C GLY A 68 -8.74 -6.85 8.85
N ILE A 69 -7.52 -6.89 8.31
CA ILE A 69 -7.27 -7.03 6.86
C ILE A 69 -7.91 -8.34 6.37
N ASP A 70 -8.81 -8.26 5.39
CA ASP A 70 -9.60 -9.40 4.89
C ASP A 70 -9.54 -9.54 3.36
N LEU A 71 -8.67 -8.76 2.71
CA LEU A 71 -8.34 -8.85 1.29
C LEU A 71 -6.82 -8.93 1.11
N PRO A 72 -6.34 -9.55 0.01
CA PRO A 72 -4.92 -9.62 -0.32
C PRO A 72 -4.22 -8.26 -0.28
N LEU A 73 -3.11 -8.20 0.44
CA LEU A 73 -2.28 -7.02 0.64
C LEU A 73 -0.81 -7.36 0.38
N LEU A 74 -0.16 -6.59 -0.47
CA LEU A 74 1.30 -6.58 -0.60
C LEU A 74 1.87 -5.28 -0.03
N ILE A 75 2.75 -5.38 0.96
CA ILE A 75 3.49 -4.24 1.53
C ILE A 75 4.89 -4.22 0.90
N LEU A 76 5.30 -3.04 0.42
CA LEU A 76 6.62 -2.81 -0.18
C LEU A 76 7.28 -1.65 0.57
N ILE A 77 8.26 -1.92 1.42
CA ILE A 77 8.79 -0.91 2.36
C ILE A 77 10.31 -0.92 2.45
N GLY A 78 10.90 0.27 2.62
CA GLY A 78 12.34 0.42 2.84
C GLY A 78 12.71 0.33 4.32
N GLU A 79 13.75 -0.43 4.64
CA GLU A 79 14.26 -0.58 6.02
C GLU A 79 14.94 0.70 6.55
N LYS A 80 15.33 1.62 5.66
CA LYS A 80 15.91 2.92 6.05
C LYS A 80 14.90 4.05 6.11
N ASP A 81 13.62 3.78 5.90
CA ASP A 81 12.56 4.79 5.95
C ASP A 81 12.46 5.43 7.34
N ASP A 82 12.81 6.72 7.42
CA ASP A 82 12.78 7.52 8.66
C ASP A 82 11.42 8.20 8.92
N TRP A 83 10.49 8.11 7.97
CA TRP A 83 9.17 8.69 8.00
C TRP A 83 8.15 7.67 8.49
N THR A 84 8.13 6.52 7.87
CA THR A 84 7.29 5.37 8.24
C THR A 84 8.19 4.17 8.52
N PRO A 85 8.78 4.06 9.72
CA PRO A 85 9.74 3.00 10.03
C PRO A 85 9.19 1.59 9.80
N ALA A 86 9.94 0.77 9.06
CA ALA A 86 9.57 -0.60 8.69
C ALA A 86 9.29 -1.52 9.89
N GLU A 87 9.91 -1.21 11.03
CA GLU A 87 9.64 -1.83 12.34
C GLU A 87 8.15 -1.90 12.71
N ALA A 88 7.35 -0.89 12.31
CA ALA A 88 5.92 -0.93 12.54
C ALA A 88 5.25 -2.08 11.75
N CYS A 89 5.74 -2.37 10.53
CA CYS A 89 5.23 -3.46 9.71
C CYS A 89 5.72 -4.83 10.20
N HIS A 90 6.96 -4.92 10.70
CA HIS A 90 7.45 -6.15 11.36
C HIS A 90 6.59 -6.58 12.56
N ARG A 91 5.98 -5.62 13.26
CA ARG A 91 5.09 -5.86 14.40
C ARG A 91 3.62 -6.04 14.02
N LEU A 92 3.30 -6.00 12.73
CA LEU A 92 1.93 -6.21 12.28
C LEU A 92 1.53 -7.67 12.52
N GLN A 93 0.40 -7.87 13.18
CA GLN A 93 -0.17 -9.19 13.46
C GLN A 93 -1.55 -9.28 12.80
N PRO A 94 -1.61 -9.52 11.48
CA PRO A 94 -2.89 -9.65 10.79
C PRO A 94 -3.63 -10.89 11.28
N ASP A 95 -4.95 -10.79 11.43
CA ASP A 95 -5.82 -11.92 11.79
C ASP A 95 -5.77 -13.04 10.73
N ARG A 96 -5.43 -12.66 9.49
CA ARG A 96 -5.30 -13.51 8.31
C ARG A 96 -3.93 -13.33 7.67
N PRO A 97 -2.87 -13.91 8.24
CA PRO A 97 -1.50 -13.71 7.75
C PRO A 97 -1.29 -14.24 6.33
N GLU A 98 -2.09 -15.20 5.87
CA GLU A 98 -2.04 -15.72 4.50
C GLU A 98 -2.47 -14.70 3.43
N LEU A 99 -3.11 -13.59 3.82
CA LEU A 99 -3.50 -12.51 2.92
C LEU A 99 -2.48 -11.39 2.84
N VAL A 100 -1.47 -11.38 3.70
CA VAL A 100 -0.55 -10.24 3.84
C VAL A 100 0.87 -10.68 3.53
N ASP A 101 1.38 -10.21 2.39
CA ASP A 101 2.79 -10.34 2.02
C ASP A 101 3.50 -9.01 2.30
N ALA A 102 4.74 -9.07 2.79
CA ALA A 102 5.58 -7.89 2.99
C ALA A 102 6.98 -8.11 2.45
N VAL A 103 7.50 -7.10 1.74
CA VAL A 103 8.86 -7.08 1.21
C VAL A 103 9.58 -5.87 1.77
N TYR A 104 10.73 -6.16 2.37
CA TYR A 104 11.59 -5.21 3.06
C TYR A 104 12.85 -4.98 2.24
N TYR A 105 13.09 -3.74 1.84
CA TYR A 105 14.24 -3.34 1.05
C TYR A 105 15.32 -2.73 1.96
N PRO A 106 16.45 -3.43 2.22
CA PRO A 106 17.39 -3.05 3.27
C PRO A 106 18.05 -1.67 3.14
N LYS A 107 18.10 -1.13 1.92
CA LYS A 107 18.78 0.13 1.59
C LYS A 107 17.85 1.27 1.22
N ALA A 108 16.56 0.98 1.03
CA ALA A 108 15.60 1.93 0.51
C ALA A 108 15.04 2.84 1.62
N TYR A 109 14.75 4.08 1.24
CA TYR A 109 14.12 5.10 2.07
C TYR A 109 12.66 5.32 1.65
N HIS A 110 12.02 6.34 2.20
CA HIS A 110 10.69 6.76 1.76
C HIS A 110 10.71 7.19 0.28
N SER A 111 9.65 6.88 -0.48
CA SER A 111 9.57 7.20 -1.92
C SER A 111 10.68 6.58 -2.79
N PHE A 112 11.13 5.37 -2.46
CA PHE A 112 12.21 4.68 -3.18
C PHE A 112 11.90 4.38 -4.65
N ASP A 113 10.64 4.33 -5.02
CA ASP A 113 10.14 4.07 -6.38
C ASP A 113 10.14 5.32 -7.27
N ALA A 114 10.11 6.51 -6.68
CA ALA A 114 10.05 7.77 -7.39
C ALA A 114 11.43 8.15 -7.93
N LYS A 115 11.61 8.15 -9.26
CA LYS A 115 12.82 8.62 -9.97
C LYS A 115 13.01 10.14 -9.86
N LEU A 116 13.24 10.61 -8.64
CA LEU A 116 13.45 12.00 -8.29
C LEU A 116 14.79 12.13 -7.58
N ALA A 117 15.37 13.33 -7.61
CA ALA A 117 16.56 13.62 -6.84
C ALA A 117 16.30 13.43 -5.33
N ASP A 118 17.34 12.97 -4.65
CA ASP A 118 17.39 12.84 -3.20
C ASP A 118 17.05 14.18 -2.55
N ARG A 119 16.19 14.13 -1.55
CA ARG A 119 15.69 15.33 -0.88
C ARG A 119 15.31 15.06 0.55
N ASN A 120 15.47 16.08 1.39
CA ASN A 120 14.90 16.09 2.72
C ASN A 120 13.66 16.97 2.70
N VAL A 121 12.54 16.44 3.19
CA VAL A 121 11.27 17.17 3.25
C VAL A 121 10.81 17.33 4.70
N PRO A 122 10.17 18.46 5.05
CA PRO A 122 9.62 18.65 6.38
C PRO A 122 8.42 17.71 6.62
N GLY A 123 8.39 17.08 7.78
CA GLY A 123 7.26 16.29 8.28
C GLY A 123 6.48 17.06 9.33
N VAL A 124 6.29 16.46 10.51
CA VAL A 124 5.81 17.17 11.70
C VAL A 124 6.83 18.24 12.14
N PRO A 125 6.41 19.31 12.85
CA PRO A 125 7.32 20.38 13.25
C PRO A 125 8.60 19.87 13.91
N GLY A 126 9.75 20.28 13.38
CA GLY A 126 11.07 19.89 13.89
C GLY A 126 11.63 18.55 13.38
N LYS A 127 10.91 17.82 12.52
CA LYS A 127 11.40 16.57 11.91
C LYS A 127 11.48 16.70 10.38
N THR A 128 12.62 16.33 9.82
CA THR A 128 12.81 16.16 8.38
C THR A 128 12.91 14.67 8.03
N HIS A 129 12.57 14.35 6.79
CA HIS A 129 12.53 12.98 6.28
C HIS A 129 13.30 12.85 4.99
N HIS A 130 14.14 11.81 4.90
CA HIS A 130 14.93 11.54 3.72
C HIS A 130 14.15 10.72 2.70
N LEU A 131 14.01 11.27 1.49
CA LEU A 131 13.40 10.60 0.34
C LEU A 131 14.49 10.42 -0.72
N ALA A 132 14.67 9.18 -1.19
CA ALA A 132 15.71 8.82 -2.13
C ALA A 132 15.26 7.69 -3.04
N TYR A 133 15.50 7.83 -4.34
CA TYR A 133 15.26 6.76 -5.32
C TYR A 133 16.23 5.60 -5.08
N ASP A 134 15.73 4.37 -5.12
CA ASP A 134 16.57 3.17 -5.04
C ASP A 134 16.50 2.38 -6.36
N PRO A 135 17.61 2.28 -7.13
CA PRO A 135 17.62 1.65 -8.44
C PRO A 135 17.45 0.12 -8.40
N VAL A 136 17.51 -0.51 -7.22
CA VAL A 136 17.26 -1.93 -7.02
C VAL A 136 15.85 -2.17 -6.52
N ALA A 137 15.42 -1.43 -5.49
CA ALA A 137 14.10 -1.62 -4.90
C ALA A 137 12.97 -1.16 -5.82
N ALA A 138 13.15 -0.06 -6.57
CA ALA A 138 12.11 0.45 -7.46
C ALA A 138 11.68 -0.54 -8.56
N PRO A 139 12.58 -1.08 -9.40
CA PRO A 139 12.18 -2.04 -10.43
C PRO A 139 11.67 -3.36 -9.85
N ASP A 140 12.23 -3.84 -8.72
CA ASP A 140 11.73 -5.05 -8.05
C ASP A 140 10.31 -4.85 -7.51
N ALA A 141 10.06 -3.71 -6.87
CA ALA A 141 8.74 -3.34 -6.37
C ALA A 141 7.70 -3.23 -7.50
N GLU A 142 8.06 -2.62 -8.64
CA GLU A 142 7.19 -2.59 -9.81
C GLU A 142 6.89 -4.02 -10.33
N ALA A 143 7.91 -4.87 -10.44
CA ALA A 143 7.75 -6.25 -10.90
C ALA A 143 6.84 -7.07 -9.96
N ARG A 144 7.01 -6.92 -8.65
CA ARG A 144 6.16 -7.57 -7.64
C ARG A 144 4.73 -7.08 -7.68
N THR A 145 4.52 -5.77 -7.84
CA THR A 145 3.19 -5.18 -7.99
C THR A 145 2.48 -5.74 -9.21
N ARG A 146 3.17 -5.84 -10.36
CA ARG A 146 2.62 -6.48 -11.56
C ARG A 146 2.28 -7.95 -11.31
N ALA A 147 3.20 -8.71 -10.74
CA ALA A 147 2.98 -10.13 -10.44
C ALA A 147 1.83 -10.37 -9.45
N PHE A 148 1.69 -9.49 -8.46
CA PHE A 148 0.60 -9.52 -7.48
C PHE A 148 -0.76 -9.32 -8.15
N PHE A 149 -0.92 -8.27 -8.95
CA PHE A 149 -2.18 -8.03 -9.66
C PHE A 149 -2.44 -9.04 -10.78
N ASP A 150 -1.39 -9.58 -11.41
CA ASP A 150 -1.54 -10.65 -12.38
C ASP A 150 -2.17 -11.89 -11.75
N LYS A 151 -1.75 -12.27 -10.54
CA LYS A 151 -2.37 -13.40 -9.82
C LYS A 151 -3.79 -13.07 -9.33
N LEU A 152 -4.02 -11.83 -8.94
CA LEU A 152 -5.24 -11.41 -8.27
C LEU A 152 -6.39 -11.08 -9.23
N LEU A 153 -6.07 -10.49 -10.39
CA LEU A 153 -7.04 -9.88 -11.30
C LEU A 153 -7.14 -10.57 -12.65
N LYS A 154 -6.10 -11.31 -13.10
CA LYS A 154 -6.23 -12.12 -14.32
C LYS A 154 -7.16 -13.30 -14.02
N ARG A 155 -8.18 -13.43 -14.85
CA ARG A 155 -9.07 -14.59 -14.90
C ARG A 155 -8.68 -15.47 -16.08
#